data_AF-A0A8T3VP83-F1
#
_entry.id   AF-A0A8T3VP83-F1
#
_cell.length_a   1.000
_cell.length_b   1.000
_cell.length_c   1.000
_cell.angle_alpha   90.00
_cell.angle_beta   90.00
_cell.angle_gamma   90.00
#
_symmetry.space_group_name_H-M   'P 1'
#
loop_
_entity.id
_entity.type
_entity.pdbx_description
1 polymer ?
#
loop_
_entity_poly.entity_id
_entity_poly.type
_entity_poly.pdbx_seq_one_letter_code
_entity_poly.pdbx_strand_id
1 'polypeptide(L)' 'MKMPEKIDTIMFAPCGMNCKLCIKHLSESNSCPGCLIDSPNKTKNALKCKIKKCLETKRVKYCGRCSEFPCKLIKKQ' A
#
# COMPACT_ATOMS: atom_id res chain seq x y z
N MET A 1 11.62 18.96 -7.69
CA MET A 1 11.91 17.52 -7.51
C MET A 1 12.17 16.89 -8.87
N LYS A 2 13.24 16.12 -9.06
CA LYS A 2 13.37 15.24 -10.24
C LYS A 2 12.64 13.94 -9.93
N MET A 3 11.67 13.57 -10.77
CA MET A 3 10.98 12.29 -10.65
C MET A 3 11.97 11.17 -11.01
N PRO A 4 12.10 10.11 -10.20
CA PRO A 4 12.99 9.00 -10.53
C PRO A 4 12.46 8.28 -11.78
N GLU A 5 13.37 7.81 -12.64
CA GLU A 5 13.01 7.04 -13.84
C GLU A 5 12.36 5.69 -13.52
N LYS A 6 12.66 5.14 -12.33
CA LYS A 6 12.12 3.86 -11.85
C LYS A 6 11.68 3.99 -10.40
N ILE A 7 10.51 3.40 -10.10
CA ILE A 7 10.00 3.24 -8.75
C ILE A 7 9.94 1.74 -8.47
N ASP A 8 10.54 1.31 -7.36
CA ASP A 8 10.47 -0.09 -6.94
C ASP A 8 9.01 -0.51 -6.71
N THR A 9 8.63 -1.66 -7.24
CA THR A 9 7.33 -2.29 -7.04
C THR A 9 6.90 -2.40 -5.57
N ILE A 10 7.85 -2.50 -4.63
CA ILE A 10 7.58 -2.55 -3.18
C ILE A 10 6.99 -1.24 -2.65
N MET A 11 7.19 -0.14 -3.38
CA MET A 11 6.63 1.18 -3.09
C MET A 11 5.19 1.33 -3.57
N PHE A 12 4.60 0.32 -4.20
CA PHE A 12 3.17 0.31 -4.48
C PHE A 12 2.45 -0.52 -3.43
N ALA A 13 1.47 0.11 -2.79
CA ALA A 13 0.60 -0.56 -1.85
C ALA A 13 -0.19 -1.69 -2.56
N PRO A 14 -0.67 -2.69 -1.81
CA PRO A 14 -1.49 -3.77 -2.36
C PRO A 14 -2.76 -3.28 -3.10
N CYS A 15 -3.27 -2.11 -2.73
CA CYS A 15 -4.41 -1.45 -3.36
C CYS A 15 -4.04 -0.63 -4.62
N GLY A 16 -2.76 -0.41 -4.91
CA GLY A 16 -2.27 0.38 -6.05
C GLY A 16 -1.77 1.79 -5.69
N MET A 17 -1.92 2.25 -4.45
CA MET A 17 -1.40 3.56 -4.04
C MET A 17 0.13 3.61 -4.08
N ASN A 18 0.70 4.69 -4.64
CA ASN A 18 2.14 4.92 -4.61
C ASN A 18 2.58 5.45 -3.24
N CYS A 19 3.28 4.65 -2.46
CA CYS A 19 3.78 5.02 -1.14
C CYS A 19 4.78 6.19 -1.20
N LYS A 20 5.47 6.45 -2.33
CA LYS A 20 6.33 7.63 -2.48
C LYS A 20 5.56 8.96 -2.42
N LEU A 21 4.25 8.94 -2.63
CA LEU A 21 3.37 10.11 -2.51
C LEU A 21 2.64 10.15 -1.16
N CYS A 22 2.84 9.16 -0.29
CA CYS A 22 2.15 9.09 0.99
C CYS A 22 2.80 10.04 2.01
N ILE A 23 1.99 10.90 2.63
CA ILE A 23 2.45 11.84 3.68
C ILE A 23 3.18 11.12 4.83
N LYS A 24 2.74 9.91 5.19
CA LYS A 24 3.38 9.11 6.25
C LYS A 24 4.70 8.46 5.83
N HIS A 25 4.94 8.26 4.53
CA HIS A 25 6.25 7.84 4.03
C HIS A 25 7.21 9.04 3.97
N LEU A 26 6.69 10.22 3.64
CA LEU A 26 7.48 11.44 3.54
C LEU A 26 7.79 12.11 4.89
N SER A 27 7.30 11.58 6.01
CA SER A 27 7.56 12.16 7.33
C SER A 27 9.03 12.01 7.74
N GLU A 28 9.60 13.07 8.29
CA GLU A 28 11.01 13.13 8.70
C GLU A 28 11.31 12.19 9.87
N SER A 29 10.38 12.06 10.82
CA SER A 29 10.45 11.09 11.91
C SER A 29 9.49 9.93 11.66
N ASN A 30 9.92 8.71 11.99
CA ASN A 30 9.11 7.49 11.89
C ASN A 30 8.48 7.27 10.51
N SER A 31 9.25 7.52 9.43
CA SER A 31 8.81 7.27 8.06
C SER A 31 8.28 5.84 7.92
N CYS A 32 7.05 5.74 7.41
CA CYS A 32 6.45 4.45 7.09
C CYS A 32 7.19 3.85 5.88
N PRO A 33 7.77 2.65 5.98
CA PRO A 33 8.58 2.09 4.90
C PRO A 33 7.76 1.68 3.67
N GLY A 34 6.44 1.56 3.79
CA GLY A 34 5.54 1.18 2.71
C GLY A 34 4.55 0.11 3.15
N CYS A 35 3.41 0.02 2.47
CA CYS A 35 2.33 -0.89 2.89
C CYS A 35 2.72 -2.37 2.82
N LEU A 36 3.64 -2.74 1.92
CA LEU A 36 4.12 -4.12 1.74
C LEU A 36 5.24 -4.54 2.72
N ILE A 37 5.89 -3.59 3.41
CA ILE A 37 7.08 -3.87 4.24
C ILE A 37 6.67 -3.98 5.70
N ASP A 38 6.75 -5.16 6.32
CA ASP A 38 6.41 -5.29 7.74
C ASP A 38 7.48 -4.65 8.63
N SER A 39 7.05 -3.68 9.45
CA SER A 39 7.93 -2.80 10.21
C SER A 39 7.17 -2.16 11.38
N PRO A 40 7.84 -1.92 12.52
CA PRO A 40 7.24 -1.21 13.67
C PRO A 40 6.88 0.24 13.35
N ASN A 41 7.50 0.86 12.33
CA ASN A 41 7.25 2.26 11.95
C ASN A 41 5.97 2.44 11.12
N LYS A 42 5.21 1.36 10.87
CA LYS A 42 3.91 1.45 10.20
C LYS A 42 2.87 2.09 11.11
N THR A 43 1.96 2.86 10.49
CA THR A 43 0.80 3.38 11.22
C THR A 43 -0.14 2.25 11.63
N LYS A 44 -0.86 2.43 12.75
CA LYS A 44 -1.89 1.45 13.21
C LYS A 44 -2.91 1.11 12.12
N ASN A 45 -3.28 2.10 11.29
CA ASN A 45 -4.21 1.89 10.18
C ASN A 45 -3.60 1.05 9.05
N ALA A 46 -2.33 1.26 8.71
CA ALA A 46 -1.64 0.43 7.72
C ALA A 46 -1.49 -1.02 8.20
N LEU A 47 -1.24 -1.23 9.50
CA LEU A 47 -1.16 -2.56 10.11
C LEU A 47 -2.52 -3.28 10.11
N LYS A 48 -3.62 -2.57 10.35
CA LYS A 48 -4.99 -3.11 10.37
C LYS A 48 -5.72 -3.01 9.02
N CYS A 49 -4.98 -2.86 7.92
CA CYS A 49 -5.57 -2.63 6.61
C CYS A 49 -6.45 -3.81 6.16
N LYS A 50 -7.75 -3.55 5.94
CA LYS A 50 -8.72 -4.55 5.47
C LYS A 50 -8.37 -5.10 4.08
N ILE A 51 -7.72 -4.28 3.24
CA ILE A 51 -7.32 -4.71 1.89
C ILE A 51 -6.19 -5.74 1.96
N LYS A 52 -5.18 -5.55 2.83
CA LYS A 52 -4.10 -6.52 3.04
C LYS A 52 -4.68 -7.89 3.42
N LYS A 53 -5.58 -7.92 4.41
CA LYS A 53 -6.29 -9.14 4.83
C LYS A 53 -7.13 -9.77 3.71
N CYS A 54 -7.84 -8.96 2.93
CA CYS A 54 -8.66 -9.43 1.80
C CYS A 54 -7.79 -10.14 0.74
N LEU A 55 -6.63 -9.58 0.42
CA LEU A 55 -5.69 -10.16 -0.54
C LEU A 55 -5.08 -11.48 -0.07
N GLU A 56 -4.75 -11.59 1.22
CA GLU A 56 -4.31 -12.86 1.84
C GLU A 56 -5.39 -13.94 1.70
N THR A 57 -6.66 -13.62 2.00
CA THR A 57 -7.78 -14.57 1.86
C THR A 57 -8.01 -14.98 0.40
N LYS A 58 -7.96 -14.03 -0.54
CA LYS A 58 -8.19 -14.29 -1.96
C LYS A 58 -6.94 -14.80 -2.70
N ARG A 59 -5.80 -14.92 -2.01
CA ARG A 59 -4.49 -15.33 -2.54
C ARG A 59 -4.05 -14.54 -3.79
N VAL A 60 -4.36 -13.24 -3.82
CA VAL A 60 -3.95 -12.32 -4.89
C VAL A 60 -2.96 -11.29 -4.35
N LYS A 61 -1.91 -10.95 -5.11
CA LYS A 61 -0.87 -10.01 -4.65
C LYS A 61 -1.29 -8.54 -4.68
N TYR A 62 -2.17 -8.18 -5.62
CA TYR A 62 -2.61 -6.81 -5.84
C TYR A 62 -4.10 -6.77 -6.14
N CYS A 63 -4.78 -5.70 -5.74
CA CYS A 63 -6.20 -5.53 -6.02
C CYS A 63 -6.51 -5.53 -7.52
N GLY A 64 -5.64 -4.98 -8.37
CA GLY A 64 -5.82 -5.02 -9.83
C GLY A 64 -5.78 -6.42 -10.44
N ARG A 65 -5.36 -7.46 -9.69
CA ARG A 65 -5.42 -8.87 -10.11
C ARG A 65 -6.66 -9.60 -9.57
N CYS A 66 -7.53 -8.91 -8.84
CA CYS A 66 -8.77 -9.48 -8.34
C CYS A 66 -9.86 -9.35 -9.42
N SER A 67 -10.58 -10.43 -9.70
CA SER A 67 -11.71 -10.44 -10.65
C SER A 67 -12.85 -9.48 -10.26
N GLU A 68 -12.98 -9.15 -8.98
CA GLU A 68 -13.99 -8.22 -8.48
C GLU A 68 -13.52 -6.75 -8.50
N PHE A 69 -12.33 -6.46 -9.01
CA PHE A 69 -11.82 -5.10 -9.05
C PHE A 69 -12.54 -4.27 -10.13
N PRO A 70 -12.98 -3.03 -9.84
CA PRO A 70 -12.91 -2.32 -8.56
C PRO A 70 -14.05 -2.74 -7.59
N CYS A 71 -13.68 -3.24 -6.41
CA CYS A 71 -14.64 -3.72 -5.41
C CYS A 71 -15.01 -2.64 -4.37
N LYS A 72 -15.97 -2.95 -3.49
CA LYS A 72 -16.44 -2.04 -2.43
C LYS A 72 -15.34 -1.53 -1.50
N LEU A 73 -14.27 -2.29 -1.26
CA LEU A 73 -13.15 -1.86 -0.42
C LEU A 73 -12.27 -0.80 -1.12
N ILE A 74 -12.05 -0.96 -2.43
CA ILE A 74 -11.26 -0.02 -3.23
C ILE A 74 -12.03 1.28 -3.47
N LYS A 75 -13.33 1.20 -3.73
CA LYS A 75 -14.20 2.38 -3.89
C LYS A 75 -14.31 3.26 -2.63
N LYS A 76 -13.78 2.80 -1.49
CA LYS A 76 -13.78 3.50 -0.19
C LYS A 76 -12.38 3.95 0.25
N GLN A 77 -11.35 3.76 -0.59
CA GLN A 77 -10.00 4.25 -0.30
C GLN A 77 -9.88 5.74 -0.59
#